data_AF-A0A0R0APZ1-F1
#
_entry.id   AF-A0A0R0APZ1-F1
#
_cell.length_a   1.000
_cell.length_b   1.000
_cell.length_c   1.000
_cell.angle_alpha   90.00
_cell.angle_beta   90.00
_cell.angle_gamma   90.00
#
_symmetry.space_group_name_H-M   'P 1'
#
loop_
_entity.id
_entity.type
_entity.pdbx_description
1 polymer ?
#
loop_
_entity_poly.entity_id
_entity_poly.type
_entity_poly.pdbx_seq_one_letter_code
_entity_poly.pdbx_strand_id
1 'polypeptide(L)'
;MRLVRLLCLCLVLSPALPVLAVEPAPPKPAAPSIDSRPFPRQFTVQGTQFSVHEPQYDSWQDDRLKGRFVMSVKNGTHAGPDGKPQDVLDYGVVSFTARTQIDKAARAVVLTDIVFDSARFPTAGAQQARYLELARSVIRDKRTLTVSLDQLEAALAIQAARTTARSLPVRNEAPDIVFSTGPALLVLVDGSPSLKPSGTAGVQRVVNTRSLLLQQGGRYYTRIGGHWAVAPALDGPWTAAANVDPALAKAADAAVAGKQVDALDKPPQALQQSLAAGQLPRIEVRTHPAELITTQGEPQFVAIAGTQLSFIDNTGADVFVDAAQDHAWYVLVSGRWFTAPGSQGPWRFVAPGKLPADFAKIPPDSPKSGVLASIPGTPESKEALIANSIPQTATVNRRQASLAVQYDGAPQFKPIEGTPLQYAWNTPVPVIRVAADKFFAVDKGVWFQAPAATGPWTVATTVPSVIYTIPTSSPLHYVTYVRVYGGSGDEVYVGYTPGYYGTVVSEGVVVYGTGYTCTPWIGAYWYGCPATYGMGVYFGWNAWVGWTFGWGWGWYDGWYGPYDPWWSLYTHL
;
A
#
# COMPACT_ATOMS: atom_id res chain seq x y z
N MET A 1 -2.53 15.84 81.23
CA MET A 1 -2.57 14.96 82.41
C MET A 1 -2.86 13.54 81.96
N ARG A 2 -1.94 12.62 82.28
CA ARG A 2 -2.17 11.17 82.13
C ARG A 2 -3.28 10.75 83.09
N LEU A 3 -4.24 9.94 82.64
CA LEU A 3 -4.96 9.05 83.53
C LEU A 3 -5.12 7.68 82.88
N VAL A 4 -4.83 6.69 83.70
CA VAL A 4 -4.60 5.29 83.41
C VAL A 4 -5.63 4.51 84.24
N ARG A 5 -6.23 3.48 83.62
CA ARG A 5 -6.90 2.32 84.25
C ARG A 5 -8.19 2.65 85.04
N LEU A 6 -9.19 1.78 85.16
CA LEU A 6 -9.18 0.32 85.33
C LEU A 6 -10.55 -0.24 84.89
N LEU A 7 -10.56 -1.45 84.34
CA LEU A 7 -11.75 -2.25 84.01
C LEU A 7 -12.58 -2.54 85.26
N CYS A 8 -13.91 -2.50 85.14
CA CYS A 8 -14.82 -3.27 85.99
C CYS A 8 -15.80 -4.05 85.10
N LEU A 9 -15.84 -5.35 85.35
CA LEU A 9 -16.57 -6.38 84.63
C LEU A 9 -18.02 -6.42 85.13
N CYS A 10 -19.00 -6.37 84.22
CA CYS A 10 -20.38 -6.78 84.51
C CYS A 10 -20.88 -7.66 83.37
N LEU A 11 -21.13 -8.94 83.71
CA LEU A 11 -21.79 -9.93 82.88
C LEU A 11 -23.24 -9.50 82.62
N VAL A 12 -23.67 -9.53 81.36
CA VAL A 12 -25.08 -9.69 80.99
C VAL A 12 -25.15 -10.72 79.86
N LEU A 13 -25.95 -11.76 80.10
CA LEU A 13 -26.23 -12.87 79.19
C LEU A 13 -26.86 -12.36 77.86
N SER A 14 -26.36 -12.87 76.74
CA SER A 14 -27.04 -12.84 75.43
C SER A 14 -27.18 -14.26 74.89
N PRO A 15 -28.30 -14.60 74.23
CA PRO A 15 -28.64 -15.98 73.86
C PRO A 15 -27.79 -16.48 72.69
N ALA A 16 -27.48 -17.78 72.71
CA ALA A 16 -26.79 -18.46 71.63
C ALA A 16 -27.66 -18.49 70.36
N LEU A 17 -27.26 -17.75 69.34
CA LEU A 17 -27.72 -17.93 67.96
C LEU A 17 -26.90 -19.05 67.30
N PRO A 18 -27.53 -19.96 66.53
CA PRO A 18 -26.80 -21.00 65.83
C PRO A 18 -25.90 -20.34 64.75
N VAL A 19 -24.62 -20.66 64.78
CA VAL A 19 -23.69 -20.33 63.68
C VAL A 19 -24.11 -21.19 62.49
N LEU A 20 -24.86 -20.60 61.55
CA LEU A 20 -24.96 -21.13 60.20
C LEU A 20 -23.59 -20.93 59.55
N ALA A 21 -22.89 -22.04 59.30
CA ALA A 21 -21.67 -22.03 58.51
C ALA A 21 -21.99 -21.45 57.13
N VAL A 22 -21.46 -20.27 56.82
CA VAL A 22 -21.51 -19.69 55.48
C VAL A 22 -20.57 -20.53 54.63
N GLU A 23 -21.16 -21.37 53.77
CA GLU A 23 -20.44 -22.10 52.75
C GLU A 23 -19.72 -21.09 51.84
N PRO A 24 -18.39 -21.21 51.61
CA PRO A 24 -17.68 -20.27 50.76
C PRO A 24 -18.31 -20.30 49.36
N ALA A 25 -18.70 -19.11 48.87
CA ALA A 25 -19.26 -18.98 47.53
C ALA A 25 -18.34 -19.67 46.50
N PRO A 26 -18.90 -20.44 45.55
CA PRO A 26 -18.09 -21.11 44.55
C PRO A 26 -17.23 -20.08 43.81
N PRO A 27 -15.95 -20.40 43.51
CA PRO A 27 -15.08 -19.47 42.81
C PRO A 27 -15.76 -19.06 41.51
N LYS A 28 -15.90 -17.74 41.32
CA LYS A 28 -16.42 -17.15 40.08
C LYS A 28 -15.64 -17.77 38.91
N PRO A 29 -16.31 -18.35 37.90
CA PRO A 29 -15.60 -18.90 36.74
C PRO A 29 -14.63 -17.86 36.21
N ALA A 30 -13.36 -18.24 36.08
CA ALA A 30 -12.36 -17.37 35.46
C ALA A 30 -12.92 -16.95 34.09
N ALA A 31 -13.03 -15.64 33.87
CA ALA A 31 -13.46 -15.14 32.57
C ALA A 31 -12.55 -15.75 31.50
N PRO A 32 -13.10 -16.21 30.36
CA PRO A 32 -12.28 -16.79 29.31
C PRO A 32 -11.22 -15.75 28.90
N SER A 33 -9.95 -16.10 29.07
CA SER A 33 -8.83 -15.26 28.68
C SER A 33 -8.73 -15.27 27.16
N ILE A 34 -9.27 -14.24 26.51
CA ILE A 34 -9.14 -14.01 25.08
C ILE A 34 -7.67 -13.66 24.81
N ASP A 35 -7.00 -14.39 23.90
CA ASP A 35 -5.61 -14.08 23.52
C ASP A 35 -5.61 -12.83 22.63
N SER A 36 -5.60 -11.66 23.25
CA SER A 36 -5.68 -10.35 22.60
C SER A 36 -4.32 -9.80 22.12
N ARG A 37 -3.26 -10.63 22.10
CA ARG A 37 -1.95 -10.17 21.63
C ARG A 37 -2.06 -9.71 20.18
N PRO A 38 -1.55 -8.51 19.85
CA PRO A 38 -1.59 -8.00 18.49
C PRO A 38 -0.76 -8.89 17.55
N PHE A 39 -1.19 -8.94 16.29
CA PHE A 39 -0.38 -9.49 15.21
C PHE A 39 0.55 -8.43 14.64
N PRO A 40 1.70 -8.81 14.02
CA PRO A 40 2.23 -10.16 13.96
C PRO A 40 2.75 -10.66 15.31
N ARG A 41 2.63 -11.96 15.56
CA ARG A 41 3.11 -12.63 16.78
C ARG A 41 4.46 -13.26 16.52
N GLN A 42 5.46 -12.86 17.31
CA GLN A 42 6.84 -13.34 17.17
C GLN A 42 7.10 -14.57 18.04
N PHE A 43 7.88 -15.51 17.51
CA PHE A 43 8.27 -16.74 18.16
C PHE A 43 9.75 -17.04 17.91
N THR A 44 10.38 -17.67 18.90
CA THR A 44 11.73 -18.24 18.77
C THR A 44 11.66 -19.70 19.16
N VAL A 45 11.94 -20.59 18.21
CA VAL A 45 11.94 -22.04 18.43
C VAL A 45 13.22 -22.60 17.86
N GLN A 46 13.97 -23.38 18.66
CA GLN A 46 15.23 -24.00 18.23
C GLN A 46 16.21 -22.99 17.60
N GLY A 47 16.31 -21.79 18.18
CA GLY A 47 17.14 -20.69 17.67
C GLY A 47 16.65 -20.04 16.36
N THR A 48 15.56 -20.52 15.77
CA THR A 48 14.94 -19.93 14.57
C THR A 48 13.88 -18.91 14.99
N GLN A 49 14.02 -17.67 14.52
CA GLN A 49 13.04 -16.60 14.74
C GLN A 49 12.03 -16.58 13.60
N PHE A 50 10.74 -16.49 13.92
CA PHE A 50 9.68 -16.35 12.92
C PHE A 50 8.50 -15.56 13.48
N SER A 51 7.73 -14.98 12.57
CA SER A 51 6.48 -14.28 12.89
C SER A 51 5.29 -14.96 12.24
N VAL A 52 4.18 -15.02 12.98
CA VAL A 52 2.87 -15.43 12.48
C VAL A 52 2.03 -14.18 12.30
N HIS A 53 1.56 -13.93 11.10
CA HIS A 53 0.66 -12.83 10.77
C HIS A 53 -0.80 -13.23 11.01
N GLU A 54 -1.69 -12.25 10.96
CA GLU A 54 -3.10 -12.49 11.28
C GLU A 54 -3.75 -13.52 10.34
N PRO A 55 -4.47 -14.52 10.88
CA PRO A 55 -5.17 -15.51 10.09
C PRO A 55 -6.23 -14.92 9.15
N GLN A 56 -6.28 -15.45 7.93
CA GLN A 56 -7.39 -15.30 7.00
C GLN A 56 -8.27 -16.55 7.10
N TYR A 57 -9.55 -16.36 7.39
CA TYR A 57 -10.51 -17.45 7.53
C TYR A 57 -11.12 -17.79 6.18
N ASP A 58 -11.07 -19.07 5.80
CA ASP A 58 -11.56 -19.57 4.52
C ASP A 58 -13.01 -20.08 4.66
N SER A 59 -13.35 -20.74 5.77
CA SER A 59 -14.72 -21.22 6.04
C SER A 59 -14.94 -21.48 7.53
N TRP A 60 -16.16 -21.23 8.01
CA TRP A 60 -16.63 -21.70 9.32
C TRP A 60 -17.98 -22.40 9.14
N GLN A 61 -17.98 -23.73 9.25
CA GLN A 61 -19.16 -24.57 9.03
C GLN A 61 -19.29 -25.55 10.19
N ASP A 62 -20.50 -25.67 10.73
CA ASP A 62 -20.78 -26.42 11.95
C ASP A 62 -19.83 -26.02 13.09
N ASP A 63 -19.04 -26.96 13.60
CA ASP A 63 -18.04 -26.73 14.63
C ASP A 63 -16.61 -26.59 14.07
N ARG A 64 -16.41 -26.51 12.74
CA ARG A 64 -15.08 -26.48 12.12
C ARG A 64 -14.74 -25.15 11.46
N LEU A 65 -13.63 -24.57 11.92
CA LEU A 65 -12.98 -23.41 11.32
C LEU A 65 -11.80 -23.84 10.46
N LYS A 66 -11.73 -23.30 9.24
CA LYS A 66 -10.60 -23.43 8.32
C LYS A 66 -10.04 -22.06 8.01
N GLY A 67 -8.72 -21.99 7.93
CA GLY A 67 -8.07 -20.77 7.48
C GLY A 67 -6.60 -20.99 7.20
N ARG A 68 -5.91 -19.88 7.01
CA ARG A 68 -4.49 -19.84 6.74
C ARG A 68 -3.89 -18.59 7.33
N PHE A 69 -2.60 -18.64 7.67
CA PHE A 69 -1.85 -17.48 8.09
C PHE A 69 -0.54 -17.39 7.33
N VAL A 70 -0.04 -16.18 7.17
CA VAL A 70 1.30 -15.96 6.64
C VAL A 70 2.31 -16.17 7.76
N MET A 71 3.41 -16.81 7.43
CA MET A 71 4.56 -17.03 8.30
C MET A 71 5.81 -16.45 7.62
N SER A 72 6.50 -15.56 8.32
CA SER A 72 7.81 -15.03 7.90
C SER A 72 8.90 -15.63 8.79
N VAL A 73 9.94 -16.22 8.19
CA VAL A 73 11.00 -16.93 8.90
C VAL A 73 12.34 -16.28 8.63
N LYS A 74 13.05 -15.89 9.68
CA LYS A 74 14.41 -15.38 9.55
C LYS A 74 15.37 -16.51 9.21
N ASN A 75 15.94 -16.44 8.02
CA ASN A 75 16.89 -17.43 7.49
C ASN A 75 18.32 -16.87 7.37
N GLY A 76 18.53 -15.59 7.65
CA GLY A 76 19.85 -14.99 7.66
C GLY A 76 19.84 -13.49 7.89
N THR A 77 21.00 -12.89 7.66
CA THR A 77 21.19 -11.45 7.67
C THR A 77 22.13 -11.09 6.51
N HIS A 78 21.78 -10.04 5.76
CA HIS A 78 22.56 -9.49 4.67
C HIS A 78 23.02 -8.07 5.03
N ALA A 79 24.19 -7.64 4.56
CA ALA A 79 24.64 -6.27 4.73
C ALA A 79 24.07 -5.42 3.59
N GLY A 80 23.20 -4.45 3.91
CA GLY A 80 22.71 -3.49 2.93
C GLY A 80 23.83 -2.61 2.36
N PRO A 81 23.57 -1.82 1.29
CA PRO A 81 24.55 -0.91 0.71
C PRO A 81 25.05 0.17 1.68
N ASP A 82 24.22 0.50 2.69
CA ASP A 82 24.59 1.40 3.79
C ASP A 82 25.39 0.70 4.91
N GLY A 83 25.79 -0.56 4.68
CA GLY A 83 26.52 -1.40 5.63
C GLY A 83 25.68 -1.91 6.80
N LYS A 84 24.37 -1.59 6.87
CA LYS A 84 23.52 -2.03 7.98
C LYS A 84 23.02 -3.45 7.77
N PRO A 85 22.95 -4.27 8.84
CA PRO A 85 22.37 -5.60 8.75
C PRO A 85 20.87 -5.52 8.46
N GLN A 86 20.42 -6.32 7.49
CA GLN A 86 19.03 -6.50 7.13
C GLN A 86 18.67 -7.99 7.22
N ASP A 87 17.53 -8.30 7.82
CA ASP A 87 17.09 -9.68 8.00
C ASP A 87 16.62 -10.28 6.68
N VAL A 88 17.13 -11.47 6.37
CA VAL A 88 16.67 -12.27 5.23
C VAL A 88 15.48 -13.11 5.69
N LEU A 89 14.34 -12.90 5.07
CA LEU A 89 13.06 -13.50 5.45
C LEU A 89 12.53 -14.42 4.36
N ASP A 90 12.23 -15.66 4.72
CA ASP A 90 11.44 -16.57 3.89
C ASP A 90 9.96 -16.38 4.19
N TYR A 91 9.14 -16.20 3.15
CA TYR A 91 7.69 -16.01 3.30
C TYR A 91 6.91 -17.24 2.84
N GLY A 92 5.92 -17.62 3.63
CA GLY A 92 5.06 -18.75 3.29
C GLY A 92 3.68 -18.69 3.95
N VAL A 93 2.81 -19.59 3.51
CA VAL A 93 1.45 -19.73 4.05
C VAL A 93 1.33 -21.07 4.74
N VAL A 94 0.79 -21.07 5.96
CA VAL A 94 0.44 -22.28 6.71
C VAL A 94 -1.08 -22.38 6.77
N SER A 95 -1.60 -23.55 6.38
CA SER A 95 -3.04 -23.84 6.48
C SER A 95 -3.35 -24.49 7.82
N PHE A 96 -4.49 -24.13 8.41
CA PHE A 96 -4.94 -24.71 9.66
C PHE A 96 -6.42 -25.09 9.65
N THR A 97 -6.73 -26.07 10.50
CA THR A 97 -8.08 -26.45 10.89
C THR A 97 -8.19 -26.38 12.42
N ALA A 98 -9.37 -26.02 12.93
CA ALA A 98 -9.67 -26.04 14.36
C ALA A 98 -11.14 -26.39 14.60
N ARG A 99 -11.43 -27.04 15.72
CA ARG A 99 -12.79 -27.12 16.26
C ARG A 99 -13.14 -25.85 17.02
N THR A 100 -14.41 -25.49 17.04
CA THR A 100 -14.91 -24.26 17.64
C THR A 100 -15.99 -24.56 18.67
N GLN A 101 -15.89 -23.91 19.82
CA GLN A 101 -16.94 -23.87 20.84
C GLN A 101 -17.31 -22.41 21.11
N ILE A 102 -18.57 -22.06 20.92
CA ILE A 102 -19.06 -20.67 21.02
C ILE A 102 -19.61 -20.43 22.42
N ASP A 103 -19.04 -19.46 23.12
CA ASP A 103 -19.64 -18.86 24.31
C ASP A 103 -20.34 -17.56 23.91
N LYS A 104 -21.66 -17.62 23.77
CA LYS A 104 -22.50 -16.47 23.39
C LYS A 104 -22.56 -15.40 24.48
N ALA A 105 -22.46 -15.79 25.76
CA ALA A 105 -22.52 -14.86 26.88
C ALA A 105 -21.24 -14.02 26.95
N ALA A 106 -20.09 -14.67 26.74
CA ALA A 106 -18.78 -14.01 26.69
C ALA A 106 -18.44 -13.39 25.32
N ARG A 107 -19.26 -13.60 24.29
CA ARG A 107 -18.97 -13.28 22.88
C ARG A 107 -17.59 -13.77 22.44
N ALA A 108 -17.27 -15.02 22.80
CA ALA A 108 -15.97 -15.64 22.58
C ALA A 108 -16.11 -17.00 21.87
N VAL A 109 -15.07 -17.35 21.10
CA VAL A 109 -14.95 -18.67 20.45
C VAL A 109 -13.67 -19.33 20.94
N VAL A 110 -13.81 -20.52 21.53
CA VAL A 110 -12.68 -21.35 21.93
C VAL A 110 -12.34 -22.29 20.78
N LEU A 111 -11.10 -22.19 20.30
CA LEU A 111 -10.52 -23.06 19.30
C LEU A 111 -9.83 -24.23 19.99
N THR A 112 -10.22 -25.46 19.65
CA THR A 112 -9.60 -26.72 20.10
C THR A 112 -9.14 -27.53 18.90
N ASP A 113 -8.38 -28.61 19.13
CA ASP A 113 -7.90 -29.52 18.08
C ASP A 113 -7.27 -28.78 16.90
N ILE A 114 -6.43 -27.79 17.21
CA ILE A 114 -5.77 -26.96 16.20
C ILE A 114 -4.74 -27.82 15.49
N VAL A 115 -4.89 -27.95 14.17
CA VAL A 115 -3.97 -28.71 13.32
C VAL A 115 -3.42 -27.80 12.24
N PHE A 116 -2.11 -27.85 12.04
CA PHE A 116 -1.44 -27.22 10.90
C PHE A 116 -1.19 -28.28 9.82
N ASP A 117 -2.05 -28.23 8.79
CA ASP A 117 -2.19 -29.29 7.78
C ASP A 117 -1.03 -29.27 6.77
N SER A 118 -0.64 -28.07 6.32
CA SER A 118 0.38 -27.89 5.28
C SER A 118 1.03 -26.51 5.36
N ALA A 119 2.23 -26.40 4.79
CA ALA A 119 2.93 -25.13 4.60
C ALA A 119 3.46 -24.99 3.16
N ARG A 120 3.37 -23.78 2.61
CA ARG A 120 3.89 -23.44 1.28
C ARG A 120 4.80 -22.22 1.34
N PHE A 121 6.08 -22.42 1.06
CA PHE A 121 7.11 -21.38 0.96
C PHE A 121 7.67 -21.38 -0.47
N PRO A 122 7.18 -20.50 -1.36
CA PRO A 122 7.48 -20.59 -2.80
C PRO A 122 8.97 -20.55 -3.14
N THR A 123 9.72 -19.68 -2.48
CA THR A 123 11.16 -19.43 -2.69
C THR A 123 12.05 -20.26 -1.75
N ALA A 124 11.48 -20.81 -0.67
CA ALA A 124 12.17 -21.67 0.29
C ALA A 124 11.58 -23.10 0.35
N GLY A 125 11.34 -23.69 -0.84
CA GLY A 125 10.70 -25.01 -0.98
C GLY A 125 11.37 -26.11 -0.15
N ALA A 126 12.70 -26.13 -0.11
CA ALA A 126 13.48 -27.11 0.65
C ALA A 126 13.28 -27.01 2.18
N GLN A 127 12.85 -25.86 2.70
CA GLN A 127 12.66 -25.63 4.15
C GLN A 127 11.20 -25.85 4.61
N GLN A 128 10.26 -26.10 3.70
CA GLN A 128 8.82 -26.17 4.01
C GLN A 128 8.48 -27.14 5.16
N ALA A 129 9.04 -28.35 5.15
CA ALA A 129 8.79 -29.35 6.17
C ALA A 129 9.30 -28.91 7.56
N ARG A 130 10.50 -28.31 7.59
CA ARG A 130 11.09 -27.75 8.81
C ARG A 130 10.23 -26.60 9.35
N TYR A 131 9.81 -25.67 8.49
CA TYR A 131 9.01 -24.51 8.88
C TYR A 131 7.61 -24.91 9.38
N LEU A 132 6.99 -25.93 8.78
CA LEU A 132 5.74 -26.49 9.30
C LEU A 132 5.90 -27.07 10.71
N GLU A 133 7.01 -27.76 10.98
CA GLU A 133 7.29 -28.28 12.33
C GLU A 133 7.58 -27.18 13.36
N LEU A 134 8.22 -26.08 12.95
CA LEU A 134 8.36 -24.90 13.82
C LEU A 134 6.99 -24.33 14.20
N ALA A 135 6.07 -24.18 13.25
CA ALA A 135 4.72 -23.74 13.53
C ALA A 135 4.01 -24.71 14.50
N ARG A 136 4.06 -26.02 14.23
CA ARG A 136 3.44 -27.05 15.08
C ARG A 136 3.97 -27.03 16.51
N SER A 137 5.26 -26.73 16.69
CA SER A 137 5.87 -26.65 18.02
C SER A 137 5.22 -25.62 18.94
N VAL A 138 4.71 -24.51 18.38
CA VAL A 138 4.10 -23.41 19.16
C VAL A 138 2.77 -23.84 19.78
N ILE A 139 2.04 -24.74 19.12
CA ILE A 139 0.72 -25.20 19.56
C ILE A 139 0.77 -26.51 20.35
N ARG A 140 1.89 -27.24 20.36
CA ARG A 140 2.02 -28.52 21.09
C ARG A 140 1.65 -28.39 22.58
N ASP A 141 2.01 -27.26 23.20
CA ASP A 141 1.73 -26.99 24.61
C ASP A 141 0.44 -26.16 24.84
N LYS A 142 -0.23 -25.72 23.76
CA LYS A 142 -1.45 -24.91 23.81
C LYS A 142 -2.64 -25.66 23.22
N ARG A 143 -3.41 -26.32 24.09
CA ARG A 143 -4.59 -27.10 23.68
C ARG A 143 -5.79 -26.25 23.24
N THR A 144 -5.82 -24.98 23.63
CA THR A 144 -6.95 -24.08 23.38
C THR A 144 -6.46 -22.66 23.02
N LEU A 145 -7.16 -22.00 22.11
CA LEU A 145 -7.03 -20.56 21.85
C LEU A 145 -8.41 -19.91 21.88
N THR A 146 -8.58 -18.83 22.64
CA THR A 146 -9.85 -18.10 22.68
C THR A 146 -9.74 -16.84 21.83
N VAL A 147 -10.67 -16.66 20.90
CA VAL A 147 -10.79 -15.48 20.02
C VAL A 147 -12.14 -14.79 20.20
N SER A 148 -12.25 -13.53 19.79
CA SER A 148 -13.52 -12.79 19.82
C SER A 148 -14.47 -13.32 18.74
N LEU A 149 -15.73 -13.57 19.12
CA LEU A 149 -16.78 -13.96 18.18
C LEU A 149 -17.02 -12.84 17.14
N ASP A 150 -17.04 -11.60 17.59
CA ASP A 150 -17.34 -10.41 16.77
C ASP A 150 -16.30 -10.22 15.67
N GLN A 151 -15.03 -10.42 16.02
CA GLN A 151 -13.92 -10.31 15.07
C GLN A 151 -13.99 -11.44 14.04
N LEU A 152 -14.29 -12.67 14.48
CA LEU A 152 -14.44 -13.80 13.59
C LEU A 152 -15.61 -13.61 12.62
N GLU A 153 -16.78 -13.19 13.12
CA GLU A 153 -17.96 -12.87 12.32
C GLU A 153 -17.67 -11.73 11.32
N ALA A 154 -17.01 -10.66 11.76
CA ALA A 154 -16.63 -9.55 10.90
C ALA A 154 -15.66 -9.98 9.79
N ALA A 155 -14.62 -10.75 10.13
CA ALA A 155 -13.64 -11.24 9.17
C ALA A 155 -14.28 -12.17 8.12
N LEU A 156 -15.19 -13.06 8.54
CA LEU A 156 -15.95 -13.93 7.65
C LEU A 156 -16.94 -13.15 6.78
N ALA A 157 -17.61 -12.13 7.33
CA ALA A 157 -18.51 -11.27 6.56
C ALA A 157 -17.75 -10.47 5.48
N ILE A 158 -16.55 -9.98 5.78
CA ILE A 158 -15.66 -9.35 4.78
C ILE A 158 -15.28 -10.35 3.70
N GLN A 159 -14.94 -11.59 4.08
CA GLN A 159 -14.58 -12.64 3.14
C GLN A 159 -15.75 -13.05 2.25
N ALA A 160 -16.96 -13.13 2.79
CA ALA A 160 -18.18 -13.45 2.04
C ALA A 160 -18.61 -12.29 1.12
N ALA A 161 -18.40 -11.03 1.55
CA ALA A 161 -18.73 -9.85 0.77
C ALA A 161 -17.78 -9.64 -0.42
N ARG A 162 -16.51 -10.06 -0.29
CA ARG A 162 -15.59 -10.10 -1.42
C ARG A 162 -15.98 -11.25 -2.34
N THR A 163 -16.38 -10.94 -3.57
CA THR A 163 -16.49 -11.95 -4.63
C THR A 163 -15.20 -12.77 -4.67
N THR A 164 -15.30 -14.09 -4.74
CA THR A 164 -14.24 -15.12 -4.63
C THR A 164 -13.05 -14.99 -5.60
N ALA A 165 -12.94 -13.88 -6.33
CA ALA A 165 -11.89 -13.64 -7.28
C ALA A 165 -10.57 -13.37 -6.55
N ARG A 166 -9.65 -14.34 -6.63
CA ARG A 166 -8.23 -14.16 -6.28
C ARG A 166 -7.52 -13.11 -7.15
N SER A 167 -8.22 -12.59 -8.16
CA SER A 167 -7.78 -11.60 -9.13
C SER A 167 -8.87 -10.53 -9.24
N LEU A 168 -8.51 -9.26 -9.11
CA LEU A 168 -9.44 -8.15 -9.27
C LEU A 168 -9.38 -7.62 -10.71
N PRO A 169 -10.51 -7.12 -11.26
CA PRO A 169 -10.50 -6.51 -12.58
C PRO A 169 -9.73 -5.18 -12.53
N VAL A 170 -8.79 -4.99 -13.44
CA VAL A 170 -8.06 -3.72 -13.62
C VAL A 170 -8.10 -3.32 -15.08
N ARG A 171 -7.90 -2.04 -15.37
CA ARG A 171 -7.77 -1.54 -16.75
C ARG A 171 -6.29 -1.50 -17.10
N ASN A 172 -5.93 -2.16 -18.20
CA ASN A 172 -4.54 -2.30 -18.64
C ASN A 172 -4.28 -1.60 -19.98
N GLU A 173 -5.03 -0.53 -20.27
CA GLU A 173 -4.73 0.28 -21.47
C GLU A 173 -3.30 0.79 -21.40
N ALA A 174 -2.56 0.66 -22.51
CA ALA A 174 -1.17 1.08 -22.55
C ALA A 174 -1.10 2.60 -22.32
N PRO A 175 -0.27 3.08 -21.38
CA PRO A 175 0.03 4.51 -21.29
C PRO A 175 0.84 4.94 -22.52
N ASP A 176 0.97 6.25 -22.73
CA ASP A 176 1.98 6.76 -23.65
C ASP A 176 3.38 6.51 -23.07
N ILE A 177 4.10 5.52 -23.61
CA ILE A 177 5.44 5.17 -23.17
C ILE A 177 6.44 5.94 -24.01
N VAL A 178 7.02 6.97 -23.40
CA VAL A 178 7.95 7.90 -24.03
C VAL A 178 9.38 7.45 -23.77
N PHE A 179 10.13 7.19 -24.84
CA PHE A 179 11.57 6.92 -24.76
C PHE A 179 12.41 8.19 -24.98
N SER A 180 13.46 8.34 -24.16
CA SER A 180 14.46 9.39 -24.32
C SER A 180 15.87 8.84 -24.13
N THR A 181 16.77 9.11 -25.07
CA THR A 181 18.20 8.72 -24.99
C THR A 181 19.05 9.73 -24.21
N GLY A 182 18.43 10.74 -23.60
CA GLY A 182 19.07 11.71 -22.73
C GLY A 182 18.14 12.20 -21.63
N PRO A 183 18.60 13.14 -20.77
CA PRO A 183 17.81 13.67 -19.67
C PRO A 183 16.45 14.19 -20.14
N ALA A 184 15.38 13.69 -19.55
CA ALA A 184 14.00 14.07 -19.84
C ALA A 184 13.17 14.08 -18.57
N LEU A 185 12.20 15.00 -18.48
CA LEU A 185 11.25 15.14 -17.37
C LEU A 185 9.83 14.94 -17.90
N LEU A 186 9.08 14.05 -17.26
CA LEU A 186 7.65 13.90 -17.48
C LEU A 186 6.87 14.82 -16.54
N VAL A 187 5.98 15.64 -17.10
CA VAL A 187 5.05 16.49 -16.35
C VAL A 187 3.64 16.02 -16.64
N LEU A 188 2.97 15.47 -15.63
CA LEU A 188 1.59 15.04 -15.73
C LEU A 188 0.63 16.16 -15.31
N VAL A 189 -0.43 16.32 -16.10
CA VAL A 189 -1.58 17.17 -15.81
C VAL A 189 -2.82 16.28 -15.77
N ASP A 190 -3.61 16.38 -14.71
CA ASP A 190 -4.81 15.56 -14.52
C ASP A 190 -5.91 15.99 -15.50
N GLY A 191 -5.93 15.38 -16.68
CA GLY A 191 -6.87 15.72 -17.76
C GLY A 191 -6.56 17.06 -18.42
N SER A 192 -7.60 17.76 -18.89
CA SER A 192 -7.44 19.07 -19.53
C SER A 192 -6.88 20.12 -18.55
N PRO A 193 -5.94 20.98 -18.97
CA PRO A 193 -5.30 21.95 -18.07
C PRO A 193 -6.32 22.95 -17.51
N SER A 194 -6.32 23.14 -16.19
CA SER A 194 -7.17 24.10 -15.50
C SER A 194 -6.36 25.31 -15.04
N LEU A 195 -6.53 26.44 -15.72
CA LEU A 195 -5.86 27.69 -15.39
C LEU A 195 -6.63 28.47 -14.31
N LYS A 196 -5.94 28.85 -13.24
CA LYS A 196 -6.46 29.75 -12.19
C LYS A 196 -5.48 30.87 -11.88
N PRO A 197 -5.94 32.02 -11.33
CA PRO A 197 -5.04 33.08 -10.90
C PRO A 197 -3.98 32.56 -9.92
N SER A 198 -2.72 32.94 -10.11
CA SER A 198 -1.62 32.56 -9.20
C SER A 198 -1.57 33.39 -7.91
N GLY A 199 -2.40 34.44 -7.81
CA GLY A 199 -2.27 35.51 -6.81
C GLY A 199 -1.33 36.64 -7.25
N THR A 200 -0.57 36.45 -8.33
CA THR A 200 0.22 37.51 -8.98
C THR A 200 -0.48 38.01 -10.24
N ALA A 201 -0.57 39.33 -10.39
CA ALA A 201 -1.24 39.96 -11.51
C ALA A 201 -0.66 39.52 -12.87
N GLY A 202 -1.52 39.17 -13.82
CA GLY A 202 -1.12 38.75 -15.16
C GLY A 202 -0.56 37.33 -15.27
N VAL A 203 -0.46 36.58 -14.16
CA VAL A 203 0.09 35.21 -14.15
C VAL A 203 -0.98 34.21 -13.69
N GLN A 204 -1.25 33.21 -14.51
CA GLN A 204 -2.10 32.07 -14.19
C GLN A 204 -1.26 30.83 -13.88
N ARG A 205 -1.83 29.87 -13.15
CA ARG A 205 -1.23 28.57 -12.82
C ARG A 205 -2.14 27.45 -13.32
N VAL A 206 -1.55 26.41 -13.92
CA VAL A 206 -2.25 25.14 -14.16
C VAL A 206 -2.36 24.43 -12.82
N VAL A 207 -3.58 24.31 -12.27
CA VAL A 207 -3.77 23.87 -10.88
C VAL A 207 -3.89 22.38 -10.68
N ASN A 208 -4.25 21.64 -11.72
CA ASN A 208 -4.45 20.19 -11.73
C ASN A 208 -3.15 19.42 -12.03
N THR A 209 -2.07 19.85 -11.36
CA THR A 209 -0.76 19.21 -11.36
C THR A 209 0.01 19.71 -10.13
N ARG A 210 0.93 18.90 -9.59
CA ARG A 210 1.92 19.41 -8.62
C ARG A 210 3.16 19.96 -9.31
N SER A 211 3.38 19.72 -10.60
CA SER A 211 4.48 20.39 -11.30
C SER A 211 4.17 21.87 -11.45
N LEU A 212 5.19 22.73 -11.31
CA LEU A 212 5.02 24.15 -11.55
C LEU A 212 4.78 24.40 -13.05
N LEU A 213 3.55 24.78 -13.40
CA LEU A 213 3.18 25.24 -14.74
C LEU A 213 2.45 26.58 -14.62
N LEU A 214 3.09 27.64 -15.12
CA LEU A 214 2.56 28.99 -15.14
C LEU A 214 2.23 29.41 -16.57
N GLN A 215 1.29 30.34 -16.73
CA GLN A 215 0.90 30.90 -18.01
C GLN A 215 0.92 32.43 -17.92
N GLN A 216 1.62 33.07 -18.84
CA GLN A 216 1.62 34.53 -19.03
C GLN A 216 1.69 34.84 -20.54
N GLY A 217 0.86 35.77 -21.04
CA GLY A 217 0.92 36.24 -22.43
C GLY A 217 0.78 35.16 -23.51
N GLY A 218 -0.09 34.17 -23.31
CA GLY A 218 -0.29 33.01 -24.19
C GLY A 218 0.79 31.93 -24.14
N ARG A 219 1.86 32.11 -23.35
CA ARG A 219 2.98 31.15 -23.24
C ARG A 219 2.95 30.44 -21.89
N TYR A 220 3.51 29.23 -21.87
CA TYR A 220 3.66 28.40 -20.68
C TYR A 220 5.09 28.44 -20.16
N TYR A 221 5.25 28.42 -18.84
CA TYR A 221 6.54 28.51 -18.15
C TYR A 221 6.61 27.46 -17.05
N THR A 222 7.79 26.89 -16.86
CA THR A 222 8.12 26.01 -15.72
C THR A 222 9.51 26.34 -15.19
N ARG A 223 9.78 25.95 -13.95
CA ARG A 223 11.08 26.12 -13.29
C ARG A 223 11.54 24.76 -12.78
N ILE A 224 12.71 24.32 -13.24
CA ILE A 224 13.30 23.01 -12.95
C ILE A 224 14.70 23.22 -12.41
N GLY A 225 14.96 22.83 -11.16
CA GLY A 225 16.29 22.98 -10.55
C GLY A 225 16.83 24.42 -10.58
N GLY A 226 15.96 25.42 -10.50
CA GLY A 226 16.31 26.84 -10.59
C GLY A 226 16.38 27.43 -12.01
N HIS A 227 16.29 26.60 -13.06
CA HIS A 227 16.32 27.04 -14.45
C HIS A 227 14.91 27.16 -15.02
N TRP A 228 14.67 28.22 -15.80
CA TRP A 228 13.38 28.46 -16.43
C TRP A 228 13.29 27.86 -17.84
N ALA A 229 12.15 27.25 -18.13
CA ALA A 229 11.79 26.83 -19.46
C ALA A 229 10.47 27.48 -19.90
N VAL A 230 10.33 27.70 -21.20
CA VAL A 230 9.15 28.31 -21.83
C VAL A 230 8.72 27.53 -23.06
N ALA A 231 7.41 27.46 -23.29
CA ALA A 231 6.83 26.89 -24.50
C ALA A 231 5.64 27.71 -25.00
N PRO A 232 5.35 27.70 -26.32
CA PRO A 232 4.14 28.32 -26.87
C PRO A 232 2.87 27.54 -26.48
N ALA A 233 2.99 26.24 -26.20
CA ALA A 233 1.92 25.34 -25.79
C ALA A 233 2.45 24.32 -24.76
N LEU A 234 1.56 23.62 -24.05
CA LEU A 234 1.97 22.66 -23.02
C LEU A 234 2.75 21.47 -23.60
N ASP A 235 2.37 20.98 -24.76
CA ASP A 235 3.07 19.94 -25.51
C ASP A 235 4.40 20.40 -26.13
N GLY A 236 4.78 21.66 -25.91
CA GLY A 236 6.07 22.21 -26.29
C GLY A 236 6.05 22.94 -27.64
N PRO A 237 7.21 23.05 -28.31
CA PRO A 237 8.52 22.68 -27.79
C PRO A 237 8.92 23.56 -26.61
N TRP A 238 9.53 22.95 -25.60
CA TRP A 238 10.07 23.65 -24.43
C TRP A 238 11.52 24.06 -24.66
N THR A 239 11.85 25.32 -24.37
CA THR A 239 13.20 25.86 -24.51
C THR A 239 13.60 26.69 -23.29
N ALA A 240 14.91 26.93 -23.12
CA ALA A 240 15.41 27.74 -22.01
C ALA A 240 14.92 29.18 -22.10
N ALA A 241 14.43 29.70 -20.96
CA ALA A 241 14.08 31.11 -20.80
C ALA A 241 15.15 31.80 -19.95
N ALA A 242 16.04 32.55 -20.60
CA ALA A 242 17.11 33.26 -19.90
C ALA A 242 16.58 34.43 -19.04
N ASN A 243 15.53 35.10 -19.51
CA ASN A 243 14.88 36.20 -18.81
C ASN A 243 13.41 35.86 -18.61
N VAL A 244 12.95 35.95 -17.35
CA VAL A 244 11.53 35.79 -17.00
C VAL A 244 11.03 37.06 -16.33
N ASP A 245 9.75 37.37 -16.54
CA ASP A 245 9.08 38.45 -15.82
C ASP A 245 9.17 38.22 -14.30
N PRO A 246 9.56 39.23 -13.50
CA PRO A 246 9.54 39.14 -12.04
C PRO A 246 8.21 38.63 -11.45
N ALA A 247 7.08 38.87 -12.14
CA ALA A 247 5.77 38.34 -11.77
C ALA A 247 5.72 36.80 -11.83
N LEU A 248 6.36 36.16 -12.82
CA LEU A 248 6.46 34.70 -12.91
C LEU A 248 7.30 34.14 -11.77
N ALA A 249 8.44 34.78 -11.47
CA ALA A 249 9.31 34.38 -10.36
C ALA A 249 8.57 34.48 -9.02
N LYS A 250 7.88 35.59 -8.77
CA LYS A 250 7.05 35.79 -7.58
C LYS A 250 5.94 34.74 -7.46
N ALA A 251 5.25 34.43 -8.54
CA ALA A 251 4.20 33.41 -8.56
C ALA A 251 4.75 32.01 -8.27
N ALA A 252 5.91 31.66 -8.84
CA ALA A 252 6.59 30.40 -8.57
C ALA A 252 7.01 30.30 -7.10
N ASP A 253 7.69 31.31 -6.56
CA ASP A 253 8.15 31.31 -5.16
C ASP A 253 6.98 31.22 -4.18
N ALA A 254 5.87 31.90 -4.46
CA ALA A 254 4.64 31.79 -3.67
C ALA A 254 4.04 30.38 -3.72
N ALA A 255 4.01 29.74 -4.90
CA ALA A 255 3.51 28.38 -5.05
C ALA A 255 4.38 27.36 -4.29
N VAL A 256 5.71 27.51 -4.34
CA VAL A 256 6.66 26.66 -3.61
C VAL A 256 6.55 26.89 -2.10
N ALA A 257 6.57 28.15 -1.64
CA ALA A 257 6.43 28.47 -0.22
C ALA A 257 5.09 28.00 0.37
N GLY A 258 4.03 28.05 -0.44
CA GLY A 258 2.71 27.51 -0.10
C GLY A 258 2.57 26.00 -0.22
N LYS A 259 3.64 25.27 -0.59
CA LYS A 259 3.64 23.80 -0.82
C LYS A 259 2.57 23.34 -1.82
N GLN A 260 2.26 24.19 -2.80
CA GLN A 260 1.26 23.90 -3.82
C GLN A 260 1.84 23.11 -4.99
N VAL A 261 3.16 23.14 -5.15
CA VAL A 261 3.90 22.49 -6.22
C VAL A 261 5.15 21.79 -5.66
N ASP A 262 5.61 20.77 -6.37
CA ASP A 262 6.88 20.10 -6.12
C ASP A 262 7.96 20.78 -6.96
N ALA A 263 8.87 21.48 -6.29
CA ALA A 263 9.80 22.41 -6.92
C ALA A 263 11.05 21.75 -7.55
N LEU A 264 11.20 20.42 -7.39
CA LEU A 264 12.41 19.68 -7.73
C LEU A 264 13.68 20.36 -7.20
N ASP A 265 13.66 20.80 -5.94
CA ASP A 265 14.74 21.60 -5.34
C ASP A 265 16.06 20.83 -5.19
N LYS A 266 15.98 19.49 -5.17
CA LYS A 266 17.13 18.58 -5.10
C LYS A 266 17.12 17.67 -6.33
N PRO A 267 17.45 18.18 -7.52
CA PRO A 267 17.46 17.35 -8.71
C PRO A 267 18.55 16.26 -8.60
N PRO A 268 18.39 15.09 -9.22
CA PRO A 268 19.42 14.05 -9.27
C PRO A 268 20.74 14.57 -9.85
N GLN A 269 21.87 13.97 -9.47
CA GLN A 269 23.20 14.44 -9.89
C GLN A 269 23.36 14.58 -11.41
N ALA A 270 22.81 13.65 -12.20
CA ALA A 270 22.86 13.73 -13.66
C ALA A 270 22.09 14.95 -14.21
N LEU A 271 20.93 15.27 -13.62
CA LEU A 271 20.18 16.48 -13.98
C LEU A 271 20.90 17.74 -13.49
N GLN A 272 21.49 17.73 -12.30
CA GLN A 272 22.35 18.84 -11.83
C GLN A 272 23.51 19.11 -12.80
N GLN A 273 24.19 18.06 -13.27
CA GLN A 273 25.28 18.16 -14.24
C GLN A 273 24.79 18.72 -15.58
N SER A 274 23.65 18.24 -16.08
CA SER A 274 23.05 18.73 -17.33
C SER A 274 22.66 20.21 -17.21
N LEU A 275 21.97 20.59 -16.12
CA LEU A 275 21.59 21.98 -15.85
C LEU A 275 22.80 22.90 -15.66
N ALA A 276 23.85 22.44 -14.96
CA ALA A 276 25.11 23.17 -14.80
C ALA A 276 25.86 23.37 -16.13
N ALA A 277 25.71 22.43 -17.07
CA ALA A 277 26.20 22.56 -18.44
C ALA A 277 25.29 23.44 -19.34
N GLY A 278 24.25 24.07 -18.77
CA GLY A 278 23.29 24.89 -19.50
C GLY A 278 22.32 24.09 -20.38
N GLN A 279 22.24 22.78 -20.19
CA GLN A 279 21.37 21.90 -20.94
C GLN A 279 20.09 21.64 -20.13
N LEU A 280 18.94 22.03 -20.69
CA LEU A 280 17.65 21.65 -20.11
C LEU A 280 17.33 20.20 -20.48
N PRO A 281 16.73 19.42 -19.56
CA PRO A 281 16.15 18.14 -19.93
C PRO A 281 15.02 18.35 -20.94
N ARG A 282 14.76 17.34 -21.76
CA ARG A 282 13.56 17.31 -22.60
C ARG A 282 12.32 17.29 -21.71
N ILE A 283 11.43 18.27 -21.85
CA ILE A 283 10.21 18.37 -21.03
C ILE A 283 9.05 17.78 -21.83
N GLU A 284 8.46 16.71 -21.30
CA GLU A 284 7.32 16.01 -21.88
C GLU A 284 6.11 16.25 -21.01
N VAL A 285 5.20 17.12 -21.44
CA VAL A 285 3.93 17.34 -20.74
C VAL A 285 2.87 16.40 -21.30
N ARG A 286 2.13 15.72 -20.43
CA ARG A 286 1.03 14.82 -20.80
C ARG A 286 -0.20 15.08 -19.94
N THR A 287 -1.36 15.13 -20.61
CA THR A 287 -2.69 15.30 -20.00
C THR A 287 -3.46 13.97 -19.87
N HIS A 288 -2.76 12.86 -20.12
CA HIS A 288 -3.25 11.49 -20.18
C HIS A 288 -2.17 10.55 -19.62
N PRO A 289 -2.51 9.29 -19.27
CA PRO A 289 -1.54 8.37 -18.69
C PRO A 289 -0.32 8.18 -19.59
N ALA A 290 0.86 8.41 -19.02
CA ALA A 290 2.13 8.32 -19.70
C ALA A 290 3.20 7.77 -18.76
N GLU A 291 4.22 7.15 -19.31
CA GLU A 291 5.41 6.68 -18.59
C GLU A 291 6.65 7.12 -19.34
N LEU A 292 7.66 7.61 -18.63
CA LEU A 292 8.93 8.03 -19.23
C LEU A 292 9.99 6.98 -18.95
N ILE A 293 10.60 6.46 -20.02
CA ILE A 293 11.75 5.58 -19.96
C ILE A 293 12.95 6.31 -20.58
N THR A 294 14.01 6.41 -19.79
CA THR A 294 15.23 7.11 -20.22
C THR A 294 16.41 6.14 -20.31
N THR A 295 17.22 6.24 -21.36
CA THR A 295 18.48 5.49 -21.54
C THR A 295 19.67 6.46 -21.55
N GLN A 296 20.83 6.01 -21.05
CA GLN A 296 22.08 6.77 -21.11
C GLN A 296 22.70 6.71 -22.51
N GLY A 297 22.27 7.61 -23.40
CA GLY A 297 22.60 7.55 -24.82
C GLY A 297 21.82 6.46 -25.53
N GLU A 298 22.38 5.93 -26.62
CA GLU A 298 21.75 4.84 -27.38
C GLU A 298 21.58 3.57 -26.54
N PRO A 299 20.49 2.80 -26.70
CA PRO A 299 20.26 1.55 -25.97
C PRO A 299 21.42 0.55 -26.08
N GLN A 300 21.86 0.03 -24.93
CA GLN A 300 22.89 -1.00 -24.82
C GLN A 300 22.25 -2.34 -24.47
N PHE A 301 22.24 -3.28 -25.41
CA PHE A 301 21.59 -4.58 -25.25
C PHE A 301 22.54 -5.63 -24.67
N VAL A 302 22.09 -6.32 -23.62
CA VAL A 302 22.82 -7.43 -22.99
C VAL A 302 21.95 -8.68 -23.03
N ALA A 303 22.50 -9.80 -23.53
CA ALA A 303 21.77 -11.06 -23.65
C ALA A 303 21.55 -11.73 -22.28
N ILE A 304 20.40 -12.38 -22.11
CA ILE A 304 20.09 -13.21 -20.95
C ILE A 304 20.41 -14.66 -21.27
N ALA A 305 21.39 -15.21 -20.56
CA ALA A 305 21.85 -16.58 -20.77
C ALA A 305 20.71 -17.60 -20.70
N GLY A 306 20.68 -18.54 -21.64
CA GLY A 306 19.65 -19.60 -21.69
C GLY A 306 18.30 -19.16 -22.28
N THR A 307 18.21 -17.95 -22.84
CA THR A 307 16.98 -17.41 -23.46
C THR A 307 17.27 -16.76 -24.81
N GLN A 308 16.24 -16.29 -25.51
CA GLN A 308 16.32 -15.42 -26.68
C GLN A 308 16.08 -13.93 -26.32
N LEU A 309 16.13 -13.61 -25.03
CA LEU A 309 15.93 -12.25 -24.53
C LEU A 309 17.26 -11.50 -24.44
N SER A 310 17.22 -10.22 -24.75
CA SER A 310 18.18 -9.22 -24.28
C SER A 310 17.47 -8.14 -23.47
N PHE A 311 18.18 -7.48 -22.57
CA PHE A 311 17.68 -6.31 -21.84
C PHE A 311 18.53 -5.08 -22.14
N ILE A 312 17.99 -3.89 -21.88
CA ILE A 312 18.74 -2.63 -21.98
C ILE A 312 19.43 -2.38 -20.63
N ASP A 313 20.76 -2.36 -20.63
CA ASP A 313 21.57 -2.24 -19.41
C ASP A 313 21.74 -0.78 -18.95
N ASN A 314 21.81 0.15 -19.90
CA ASN A 314 22.00 1.57 -19.64
C ASN A 314 20.68 2.31 -19.32
N THR A 315 19.76 1.63 -18.63
CA THR A 315 18.51 2.19 -18.09
C THR A 315 18.11 1.51 -16.78
N GLY A 316 17.53 2.28 -15.86
CA GLY A 316 16.93 1.74 -14.64
C GLY A 316 15.64 0.96 -14.91
N ALA A 317 14.98 1.19 -16.04
CA ALA A 317 13.72 0.54 -16.39
C ALA A 317 13.91 -0.92 -16.80
N ASP A 318 12.82 -1.68 -16.75
CA ASP A 318 12.75 -3.06 -17.19
C ASP A 318 12.33 -3.11 -18.66
N VAL A 319 13.33 -3.06 -19.56
CA VAL A 319 13.14 -3.09 -21.02
C VAL A 319 13.87 -4.29 -21.61
N PHE A 320 13.14 -5.09 -22.39
CA PHE A 320 13.62 -6.31 -23.01
C PHE A 320 13.33 -6.32 -24.51
N VAL A 321 14.14 -7.06 -25.26
CA VAL A 321 13.91 -7.38 -26.67
C VAL A 321 13.94 -8.89 -26.81
N ASP A 322 12.93 -9.45 -27.46
CA ASP A 322 12.82 -10.89 -27.70
C ASP A 322 13.14 -11.22 -29.16
N ALA A 323 14.31 -11.82 -29.40
CA ALA A 323 14.73 -12.21 -30.74
C ALA A 323 13.85 -13.31 -31.34
N ALA A 324 13.14 -14.11 -30.52
CA ALA A 324 12.20 -15.12 -31.01
C ALA A 324 10.86 -14.52 -31.46
N GLN A 325 10.62 -13.23 -31.19
CA GLN A 325 9.38 -12.52 -31.53
C GLN A 325 9.65 -11.34 -32.47
N ASP A 326 10.43 -11.56 -33.54
CA ASP A 326 10.78 -10.51 -34.52
C ASP A 326 11.39 -9.26 -33.85
N HIS A 327 12.25 -9.48 -32.86
CA HIS A 327 12.86 -8.42 -32.05
C HIS A 327 11.83 -7.49 -31.37
N ALA A 328 10.65 -8.00 -31.02
CA ALA A 328 9.65 -7.24 -30.29
C ALA A 328 10.20 -6.74 -28.95
N TRP A 329 9.88 -5.49 -28.66
CA TRP A 329 10.23 -4.82 -27.41
C TRP A 329 9.18 -5.16 -26.36
N TYR A 330 9.62 -5.29 -25.11
CA TYR A 330 8.78 -5.50 -23.95
C TYR A 330 9.22 -4.56 -22.83
N VAL A 331 8.26 -3.96 -22.15
CA VAL A 331 8.50 -3.11 -20.99
C VAL A 331 7.60 -3.52 -19.84
N LEU A 332 8.16 -3.55 -18.63
CA LEU A 332 7.40 -3.73 -17.41
C LEU A 332 7.15 -2.36 -16.77
N VAL A 333 5.89 -1.95 -16.71
CA VAL A 333 5.48 -0.68 -16.13
C VAL A 333 4.38 -0.94 -15.12
N SER A 334 4.59 -0.54 -13.86
CA SER A 334 3.60 -0.69 -12.80
C SER A 334 3.09 -2.14 -12.66
N GLY A 335 3.99 -3.12 -12.84
CA GLY A 335 3.71 -4.56 -12.74
C GLY A 335 3.02 -5.16 -13.97
N ARG A 336 2.86 -4.39 -15.05
CA ARG A 336 2.20 -4.81 -16.30
C ARG A 336 3.17 -4.84 -17.46
N TRP A 337 3.07 -5.88 -18.27
CA TRP A 337 3.86 -6.02 -19.49
C TRP A 337 3.18 -5.34 -20.66
N PHE A 338 3.96 -4.56 -21.40
CA PHE A 338 3.56 -3.98 -22.68
C PHE A 338 4.57 -4.37 -23.76
N THR A 339 4.09 -4.54 -24.99
CA THR A 339 4.95 -4.89 -26.13
C THR A 339 4.74 -3.94 -27.31
N ALA A 340 5.78 -3.76 -28.11
CA ALA A 340 5.79 -2.96 -29.32
C ALA A 340 6.80 -3.50 -30.34
N PRO A 341 6.69 -3.15 -31.65
CA PRO A 341 7.73 -3.44 -32.64
C PRO A 341 9.06 -2.70 -32.37
N GLY A 342 9.03 -1.61 -31.60
CA GLY A 342 10.19 -0.78 -31.30
C GLY A 342 9.91 0.22 -30.19
N SER A 343 10.92 1.03 -29.84
CA SER A 343 10.85 2.02 -28.75
C SER A 343 9.77 3.10 -28.93
N GLN A 344 9.33 3.35 -30.16
CA GLN A 344 8.30 4.35 -30.48
C GLN A 344 6.86 3.78 -30.45
N GLY A 345 6.68 2.52 -30.06
CA GLY A 345 5.37 1.89 -30.06
C GLY A 345 4.90 1.46 -31.46
N PRO A 346 3.58 1.32 -31.69
CA PRO A 346 2.53 1.46 -30.69
C PRO A 346 2.62 0.37 -29.62
N TRP A 347 2.48 0.76 -28.36
CA TRP A 347 2.52 -0.16 -27.22
C TRP A 347 1.16 -0.82 -27.01
N ARG A 348 1.16 -2.13 -26.75
CA ARG A 348 -0.04 -2.90 -26.40
C ARG A 348 0.21 -3.71 -25.14
N PHE A 349 -0.83 -3.86 -24.33
CA PHE A 349 -0.77 -4.71 -23.15
C PHE A 349 -0.58 -6.18 -23.53
N VAL A 350 0.25 -6.87 -22.75
CA VAL A 350 0.43 -8.33 -22.79
C VAL A 350 -0.15 -8.89 -21.51
N ALA A 351 -1.21 -9.68 -21.63
CA ALA A 351 -1.76 -10.39 -20.49
C ALA A 351 -0.66 -11.24 -19.83
N PRO A 352 -0.54 -11.30 -18.50
CA PRO A 352 0.57 -11.98 -17.83
C PRO A 352 0.75 -13.45 -18.24
N GLY A 353 -0.37 -14.17 -18.52
CA GLY A 353 -0.33 -15.55 -19.02
C GLY A 353 -0.03 -15.70 -20.52
N LYS A 354 0.26 -14.62 -21.25
CA LYS A 354 0.57 -14.59 -22.68
C LYS A 354 1.99 -14.10 -22.98
N LEU A 355 2.78 -13.81 -21.94
CA LEU A 355 4.18 -13.46 -22.09
C LEU A 355 4.96 -14.64 -22.69
N PRO A 356 5.96 -14.42 -23.56
CA PRO A 356 6.80 -15.49 -24.09
C PRO A 356 7.43 -16.34 -22.98
N ALA A 357 7.57 -17.64 -23.23
CA ALA A 357 8.00 -18.61 -22.22
C ALA A 357 9.41 -18.33 -21.67
N ASP A 358 10.25 -17.65 -22.44
CA ASP A 358 11.62 -17.32 -22.05
C ASP A 358 11.70 -16.32 -20.90
N PHE A 359 10.67 -15.47 -20.69
CA PHE A 359 10.63 -14.56 -19.54
C PHE A 359 10.62 -15.30 -18.21
N ALA A 360 9.94 -16.45 -18.13
CA ALA A 360 9.93 -17.29 -16.94
C ALA A 360 11.25 -18.06 -16.72
N LYS A 361 12.18 -18.01 -17.68
CA LYS A 361 13.51 -18.64 -17.61
C LYS A 361 14.62 -17.66 -17.25
N ILE A 362 14.30 -16.38 -17.01
CA ILE A 362 15.29 -15.40 -16.54
C ILE A 362 15.95 -15.95 -15.26
N PRO A 363 17.29 -16.07 -15.22
CA PRO A 363 17.99 -16.61 -14.06
C PRO A 363 17.71 -15.76 -12.79
N PRO A 364 17.49 -16.37 -11.61
CA PRO A 364 17.26 -15.64 -10.36
C PRO A 364 18.43 -14.74 -9.92
N ASP A 365 19.64 -15.01 -10.40
CA ASP A 365 20.86 -14.22 -10.17
C ASP A 365 21.11 -13.16 -11.26
N SER A 366 20.24 -13.07 -12.27
CA SER A 366 20.28 -12.00 -13.27
C SER A 366 20.06 -10.62 -12.63
N PRO A 367 20.71 -9.55 -13.12
CA PRO A 367 20.40 -8.18 -12.73
C PRO A 367 18.92 -7.80 -12.94
N LYS A 368 18.20 -8.53 -13.81
CA LYS A 368 16.79 -8.32 -14.12
C LYS A 368 15.87 -9.38 -13.51
N SER A 369 16.31 -10.15 -12.51
CA SER A 369 15.48 -11.19 -11.88
C SER A 369 14.24 -10.66 -11.15
N GLY A 370 14.24 -9.37 -10.76
CA GLY A 370 13.09 -8.72 -10.12
C GLY A 370 11.78 -8.84 -10.92
N VAL A 371 11.87 -8.90 -12.26
CA VAL A 371 10.69 -9.02 -13.13
C VAL A 371 9.96 -10.34 -12.97
N LEU A 372 10.59 -11.39 -12.40
CA LEU A 372 9.96 -12.67 -12.10
C LEU A 372 8.77 -12.51 -11.15
N ALA A 373 8.75 -11.48 -10.30
CA ALA A 373 7.59 -11.15 -9.45
C ALA A 373 6.34 -10.73 -10.27
N SER A 374 6.54 -10.25 -11.49
CA SER A 374 5.51 -9.81 -12.43
C SER A 374 5.23 -10.85 -13.53
N ILE A 375 5.67 -12.11 -13.35
CA ILE A 375 5.45 -13.22 -14.28
C ILE A 375 4.67 -14.31 -13.54
N PRO A 376 3.40 -14.60 -13.90
CA PRO A 376 2.58 -15.53 -13.15
C PRO A 376 3.18 -16.93 -13.08
N GLY A 377 3.13 -17.54 -11.90
CA GLY A 377 3.48 -18.95 -11.70
C GLY A 377 4.94 -19.19 -11.32
N THR A 378 5.80 -18.18 -11.44
CA THR A 378 7.15 -18.18 -10.85
C THR A 378 7.08 -18.29 -9.32
N PRO A 379 8.13 -18.81 -8.65
CA PRO A 379 8.27 -18.72 -7.19
C PRO A 379 8.12 -17.29 -6.65
N GLU A 380 8.70 -16.32 -7.35
CA GLU A 380 8.79 -14.91 -6.99
C GLU A 380 7.42 -14.23 -7.06
N SER A 381 6.62 -14.48 -8.10
CA SER A 381 5.25 -13.96 -8.18
C SER A 381 4.36 -14.52 -7.07
N LYS A 382 4.53 -15.80 -6.73
CA LYS A 382 3.80 -16.42 -5.61
C LYS A 382 4.21 -15.83 -4.26
N GLU A 383 5.49 -15.55 -4.05
CA GLU A 383 5.97 -14.85 -2.87
C GLU A 383 5.41 -13.41 -2.83
N ALA A 384 5.46 -12.68 -3.94
CA ALA A 384 4.92 -11.33 -4.06
C ALA A 384 3.44 -11.27 -3.65
N LEU A 385 2.63 -12.23 -4.10
CA LEU A 385 1.23 -12.36 -3.68
C LEU A 385 1.08 -12.57 -2.17
N ILE A 386 1.96 -13.35 -1.55
CA ILE A 386 1.96 -13.60 -0.10
C ILE A 386 2.37 -12.33 0.64
N ALA A 387 3.50 -11.73 0.27
CA ALA A 387 4.03 -10.50 0.87
C ALA A 387 3.01 -9.36 0.78
N ASN A 388 2.37 -9.19 -0.38
CA ASN A 388 1.32 -8.21 -0.62
C ASN A 388 0.04 -8.42 0.21
N SER A 389 -0.13 -9.60 0.82
CA SER A 389 -1.25 -9.92 1.70
C SER A 389 -0.96 -9.72 3.19
N ILE A 390 0.30 -9.41 3.53
CA ILE A 390 0.74 -9.19 4.91
C ILE A 390 0.33 -7.77 5.34
N PRO A 391 -0.44 -7.61 6.42
CA PRO A 391 -0.75 -6.29 6.94
C PRO A 391 0.38 -5.71 7.77
N GLN A 392 0.62 -4.42 7.59
CA GLN A 392 1.30 -3.59 8.59
C GLN A 392 0.26 -3.19 9.64
N THR A 393 0.51 -3.56 10.89
CA THR A 393 -0.42 -3.37 12.01
C THR A 393 0.07 -2.29 12.98
N ALA A 394 -0.87 -1.69 13.68
CA ALA A 394 -0.63 -0.72 14.75
C ALA A 394 -1.68 -0.86 15.85
N THR A 395 -1.31 -0.43 17.06
CA THR A 395 -2.26 -0.27 18.18
C THR A 395 -2.56 1.20 18.35
N VAL A 396 -3.83 1.57 18.30
CA VAL A 396 -4.29 2.96 18.39
C VAL A 396 -5.07 3.16 19.69
N ASN A 397 -4.68 4.17 20.47
CA ASN A 397 -5.45 4.60 21.62
C ASN A 397 -6.60 5.53 21.19
N ARG A 398 -7.84 5.13 21.47
CA ARG A 398 -9.07 5.83 21.06
C ARG A 398 -9.23 7.23 21.66
N ARG A 399 -8.55 7.52 22.77
CA ARG A 399 -8.60 8.82 23.44
C ARG A 399 -7.58 9.81 22.89
N GLN A 400 -6.58 9.33 22.16
CA GLN A 400 -5.49 10.15 21.62
C GLN A 400 -5.65 10.42 20.12
N ALA A 401 -6.24 9.46 19.38
CA ALA A 401 -6.46 9.62 17.95
C ALA A 401 -7.66 10.52 17.67
N SER A 402 -7.44 11.59 16.91
CA SER A 402 -8.46 12.53 16.46
C SER A 402 -8.36 12.76 14.96
N LEU A 403 -9.49 12.93 14.29
CA LEU A 403 -9.57 13.27 12.88
C LEU A 403 -10.36 14.57 12.69
N ALA A 404 -9.79 15.48 11.91
CA ALA A 404 -10.48 16.67 11.41
C ALA A 404 -10.52 16.59 9.88
N VAL A 405 -11.73 16.61 9.32
CA VAL A 405 -11.93 16.57 7.86
C VAL A 405 -12.25 17.97 7.37
N GLN A 406 -11.48 18.42 6.39
CA GLN A 406 -11.71 19.69 5.70
C GLN A 406 -12.29 19.45 4.32
N TYR A 407 -13.30 20.24 3.97
CA TYR A 407 -13.98 20.20 2.69
C TYR A 407 -13.75 21.51 1.93
N ASP A 408 -13.69 21.43 0.61
CA ASP A 408 -13.81 22.59 -0.25
C ASP A 408 -15.29 23.01 -0.34
N GLY A 409 -15.72 23.86 0.59
CA GLY A 409 -17.11 24.26 0.77
C GLY A 409 -17.92 23.26 1.59
N ALA A 410 -19.24 23.18 1.32
CA ALA A 410 -20.11 22.19 1.97
C ALA A 410 -19.80 20.76 1.48
N PRO A 411 -19.94 19.71 2.32
CA PRO A 411 -19.68 18.33 1.89
C PRO A 411 -20.52 17.93 0.67
N GLN A 412 -19.86 17.44 -0.38
CA GLN A 412 -20.51 16.95 -1.60
C GLN A 412 -20.20 15.47 -1.79
N PHE A 413 -21.21 14.70 -2.22
CA PHE A 413 -21.10 13.25 -2.33
C PHE A 413 -21.38 12.77 -3.76
N LYS A 414 -20.63 11.75 -4.19
CA LYS A 414 -20.87 10.99 -5.42
C LYS A 414 -21.16 9.53 -5.08
N PRO A 415 -22.01 8.83 -5.85
CA PRO A 415 -22.21 7.39 -5.67
C PRO A 415 -20.92 6.63 -5.94
N ILE A 416 -20.72 5.52 -5.24
CA ILE A 416 -19.75 4.48 -5.61
C ILE A 416 -20.52 3.42 -6.41
N GLU A 417 -20.31 3.41 -7.72
CA GLU A 417 -21.00 2.50 -8.64
C GLU A 417 -20.89 1.03 -8.20
N GLY A 418 -21.98 0.27 -8.37
CA GLY A 418 -22.06 -1.13 -7.94
C GLY A 418 -22.26 -1.34 -6.44
N THR A 419 -22.38 -0.28 -5.64
CA THR A 419 -22.59 -0.36 -4.18
C THR A 419 -23.67 0.63 -3.72
N PRO A 420 -24.24 0.49 -2.51
CA PRO A 420 -25.13 1.51 -1.93
C PRO A 420 -24.37 2.71 -1.33
N LEU A 421 -23.04 2.74 -1.46
CA LEU A 421 -22.19 3.72 -0.81
C LEU A 421 -22.10 5.02 -1.60
N GLN A 422 -21.82 6.10 -0.90
CA GLN A 422 -21.40 7.36 -1.50
C GLN A 422 -20.07 7.79 -0.90
N TYR A 423 -19.24 8.50 -1.64
CA TYR A 423 -18.01 9.09 -1.13
C TYR A 423 -18.03 10.60 -1.28
N ALA A 424 -17.37 11.30 -0.36
CA ALA A 424 -17.17 12.73 -0.50
C ALA A 424 -16.02 13.00 -1.47
N TRP A 425 -16.29 13.78 -2.50
CA TRP A 425 -15.34 14.02 -3.60
C TRP A 425 -14.64 15.38 -3.54
N ASN A 426 -15.09 16.28 -2.65
CA ASN A 426 -14.50 17.60 -2.41
C ASN A 426 -13.69 17.68 -1.10
N THR A 427 -13.00 16.60 -0.76
CA THR A 427 -12.07 16.50 0.38
C THR A 427 -10.92 15.55 -0.01
N PRO A 428 -9.69 15.79 0.46
CA PRO A 428 -8.59 14.85 0.25
C PRO A 428 -8.68 13.62 1.16
N VAL A 429 -9.43 13.70 2.26
CA VAL A 429 -9.67 12.57 3.17
C VAL A 429 -10.77 11.67 2.57
N PRO A 430 -10.55 10.35 2.44
CA PRO A 430 -11.55 9.44 1.89
C PRO A 430 -12.71 9.26 2.88
N VAL A 431 -13.76 10.06 2.74
CA VAL A 431 -14.99 9.95 3.54
C VAL A 431 -16.06 9.18 2.77
N ILE A 432 -16.59 8.13 3.39
CA ILE A 432 -17.62 7.26 2.83
C ILE A 432 -18.88 7.37 3.68
N ARG A 433 -20.00 7.68 3.03
CA ARG A 433 -21.34 7.62 3.61
C ARG A 433 -21.91 6.22 3.40
N VAL A 434 -22.19 5.53 4.50
CA VAL A 434 -22.77 4.17 4.51
C VAL A 434 -24.28 4.22 4.78
N ALA A 435 -24.74 5.19 5.56
CA ALA A 435 -26.15 5.46 5.82
C ALA A 435 -26.38 6.97 5.99
N ALA A 436 -27.63 7.37 6.26
CA ALA A 436 -27.99 8.78 6.41
C ALA A 436 -27.14 9.51 7.46
N ASP A 437 -26.88 8.82 8.57
CA ASP A 437 -26.23 9.25 9.81
C ASP A 437 -25.00 8.37 10.15
N LYS A 438 -24.36 7.75 9.13
CA LYS A 438 -23.22 6.86 9.35
C LYS A 438 -22.15 7.07 8.30
N PHE A 439 -21.03 7.64 8.74
CA PHE A 439 -19.89 7.98 7.91
C PHE A 439 -18.64 7.28 8.42
N PHE A 440 -17.77 6.91 7.49
CA PHE A 440 -16.45 6.35 7.76
C PHE A 440 -15.40 7.16 7.04
N ALA A 441 -14.22 7.30 7.65
CA ALA A 441 -13.07 7.96 7.03
C ALA A 441 -11.80 7.17 7.33
N VAL A 442 -10.83 7.23 6.43
CA VAL A 442 -9.48 6.69 6.68
C VAL A 442 -8.49 7.83 6.77
N ASP A 443 -7.67 7.82 7.80
CA ASP A 443 -6.45 8.63 7.88
C ASP A 443 -5.30 7.75 8.40
N LYS A 444 -4.15 7.79 7.73
CA LYS A 444 -2.93 7.04 8.10
C LYS A 444 -3.17 5.56 8.42
N GLY A 445 -4.03 4.90 7.63
CA GLY A 445 -4.34 3.49 7.85
C GLY A 445 -5.23 3.19 9.06
N VAL A 446 -5.89 4.20 9.62
CA VAL A 446 -6.83 4.07 10.75
C VAL A 446 -8.23 4.44 10.28
N TRP A 447 -9.20 3.57 10.56
CA TRP A 447 -10.61 3.87 10.32
C TRP A 447 -11.19 4.73 11.45
N PHE A 448 -11.90 5.78 11.06
CA PHE A 448 -12.73 6.61 11.91
C PHE A 448 -14.19 6.48 11.50
N GLN A 449 -15.10 6.71 12.44
CA GLN A 449 -16.54 6.76 12.22
C GLN A 449 -17.15 8.03 12.83
N ALA A 450 -18.22 8.52 12.22
CA ALA A 450 -18.96 9.70 12.67
C ALA A 450 -20.46 9.65 12.29
N PRO A 451 -21.33 10.35 13.04
CA PRO A 451 -22.74 10.48 12.68
C PRO A 451 -22.99 11.49 11.55
N ALA A 452 -22.03 12.37 11.26
CA ALA A 452 -22.09 13.35 10.18
C ALA A 452 -20.76 13.45 9.43
N ALA A 453 -20.81 13.94 8.19
CA ALA A 453 -19.63 14.15 7.34
C ALA A 453 -18.56 15.05 7.98
N THR A 454 -18.97 15.98 8.85
CA THR A 454 -18.08 16.91 9.56
C THR A 454 -17.63 16.40 10.93
N GLY A 455 -18.02 15.19 11.33
CA GLY A 455 -17.74 14.61 12.64
C GLY A 455 -18.91 14.76 13.63
N PRO A 456 -18.65 14.60 14.95
CA PRO A 456 -17.36 14.29 15.54
C PRO A 456 -16.85 12.91 15.12
N TRP A 457 -15.56 12.82 14.80
CA TRP A 457 -14.91 11.58 14.37
C TRP A 457 -14.32 10.83 15.56
N THR A 458 -14.54 9.52 15.60
CA THR A 458 -13.97 8.61 16.63
C THR A 458 -13.36 7.40 15.96
N VAL A 459 -12.33 6.79 16.55
CA VAL A 459 -11.73 5.57 16.00
C VAL A 459 -12.80 4.47 15.92
N ALA A 460 -12.94 3.89 14.73
CA ALA A 460 -13.88 2.81 14.46
C ALA A 460 -13.36 1.51 15.07
N THR A 461 -14.23 0.78 15.78
CA THR A 461 -13.92 -0.56 16.31
C THR A 461 -14.37 -1.67 15.37
N THR A 462 -15.20 -1.35 14.38
CA THR A 462 -15.67 -2.25 13.34
C THR A 462 -15.93 -1.44 12.07
N VAL A 463 -15.82 -2.09 10.91
CA VAL A 463 -16.06 -1.47 9.59
C VAL A 463 -17.12 -2.29 8.85
N PRO A 464 -18.20 -1.69 8.35
CA PRO A 464 -19.23 -2.39 7.59
C PRO A 464 -18.65 -3.17 6.40
N SER A 465 -19.04 -4.44 6.25
CA SER A 465 -18.52 -5.34 5.20
C SER A 465 -18.72 -4.78 3.79
N VAL A 466 -19.78 -4.00 3.56
CA VAL A 466 -20.08 -3.34 2.28
C VAL A 466 -18.96 -2.40 1.81
N ILE A 467 -18.18 -1.79 2.71
CA ILE A 467 -17.01 -0.96 2.32
C ILE A 467 -15.99 -1.81 1.54
N TYR A 468 -15.83 -3.08 1.90
CA TYR A 468 -14.89 -3.98 1.23
C TYR A 468 -15.41 -4.52 -0.11
N THR A 469 -16.59 -4.05 -0.57
CA THR A 469 -17.15 -4.33 -1.90
C THR A 469 -16.92 -3.19 -2.89
N ILE A 470 -16.30 -2.08 -2.47
CA ILE A 470 -15.94 -0.96 -3.36
C ILE A 470 -15.11 -1.51 -4.53
N PRO A 471 -15.58 -1.37 -5.79
CA PRO A 471 -14.90 -1.95 -6.94
C PRO A 471 -13.61 -1.19 -7.27
N THR A 472 -12.72 -1.84 -8.03
CA THR A 472 -11.46 -1.25 -8.53
C THR A 472 -11.67 -0.05 -9.47
N SER A 473 -12.87 0.11 -10.04
CA SER A 473 -13.26 1.30 -10.80
C SER A 473 -13.44 2.55 -9.95
N SER A 474 -13.57 2.40 -8.62
CA SER A 474 -13.67 3.53 -7.70
C SER A 474 -12.29 4.09 -7.35
N PRO A 475 -12.11 5.43 -7.30
CA PRO A 475 -10.87 6.03 -6.82
C PRO A 475 -10.60 5.74 -5.34
N LEU A 476 -11.60 5.25 -4.58
CA LEU A 476 -11.44 4.90 -3.16
C LEU A 476 -11.13 3.41 -2.94
N HIS A 477 -10.91 2.59 -3.98
CA HIS A 477 -10.71 1.15 -3.80
C HIS A 477 -9.57 0.79 -2.81
N TYR A 478 -8.52 1.61 -2.77
CA TYR A 478 -7.36 1.40 -1.88
C TYR A 478 -7.73 1.36 -0.38
N VAL A 479 -8.83 2.00 0.04
CA VAL A 479 -9.27 1.96 1.44
C VAL A 479 -9.77 0.58 1.87
N THR A 480 -10.14 -0.28 0.91
CA THR A 480 -10.59 -1.66 1.20
C THR A 480 -9.47 -2.56 1.73
N TYR A 481 -8.22 -2.08 1.69
CA TYR A 481 -7.06 -2.77 2.25
C TYR A 481 -6.77 -2.39 3.70
N VAL A 482 -7.49 -1.42 4.28
CA VAL A 482 -7.40 -1.02 5.68
C VAL A 482 -8.45 -1.77 6.50
N ARG A 483 -8.04 -2.32 7.65
CA ARG A 483 -8.88 -3.15 8.49
C ARG A 483 -8.77 -2.77 9.97
N VAL A 484 -9.84 -3.05 10.69
CA VAL A 484 -9.84 -3.13 12.15
C VAL A 484 -9.84 -4.61 12.51
N TYR A 485 -8.80 -5.02 13.23
CA TYR A 485 -8.54 -6.40 13.61
C TYR A 485 -9.05 -6.71 15.02
N GLY A 486 -9.28 -5.69 15.83
CA GLY A 486 -9.83 -5.87 17.16
C GLY A 486 -9.59 -4.68 18.08
N GLY A 487 -9.74 -4.91 19.37
CA GLY A 487 -9.43 -3.93 20.40
C GLY A 487 -9.65 -4.48 21.80
N SER A 488 -9.08 -3.79 22.78
CA SER A 488 -9.23 -4.07 24.21
C SER A 488 -9.24 -2.76 24.99
N GLY A 489 -10.30 -2.52 25.76
CA GLY A 489 -10.46 -1.25 26.48
C GLY A 489 -10.40 -0.03 25.56
N ASP A 490 -9.41 0.83 25.78
CA ASP A 490 -9.16 2.04 24.99
C ASP A 490 -8.27 1.81 23.75
N GLU A 491 -7.82 0.58 23.50
CA GLU A 491 -6.97 0.21 22.36
C GLU A 491 -7.77 -0.39 21.21
N VAL A 492 -7.42 -0.03 19.98
CA VAL A 492 -7.91 -0.64 18.75
C VAL A 492 -6.72 -1.13 17.94
N TYR A 493 -6.74 -2.40 17.56
CA TYR A 493 -5.76 -3.01 16.68
C TYR A 493 -6.22 -2.81 15.23
N VAL A 494 -5.43 -2.05 14.48
CA VAL A 494 -5.72 -1.70 13.09
C VAL A 494 -4.55 -2.11 12.21
N GLY A 495 -4.75 -2.12 10.91
CA GLY A 495 -3.66 -2.21 9.97
C GLY A 495 -4.12 -2.21 8.54
N TYR A 496 -3.15 -2.25 7.65
CA TYR A 496 -3.39 -2.22 6.22
C TYR A 496 -2.38 -3.09 5.48
N THR A 497 -2.80 -3.71 4.38
CA THR A 497 -1.85 -4.36 3.47
C THR A 497 -1.27 -3.34 2.48
N PRO A 498 -0.21 -3.67 1.72
CA PRO A 498 0.33 -2.78 0.68
C PRO A 498 -0.69 -2.22 -0.32
N GLY A 499 -1.85 -2.85 -0.48
CA GLY A 499 -2.92 -2.34 -1.33
C GLY A 499 -3.48 -0.98 -0.91
N TYR A 500 -3.28 -0.57 0.35
CA TYR A 500 -3.59 0.80 0.79
C TYR A 500 -2.72 1.85 0.10
N TYR A 501 -1.50 1.48 -0.31
CA TYR A 501 -0.61 2.32 -1.12
C TYR A 501 -0.85 2.16 -2.63
N GLY A 502 -1.81 1.33 -3.05
CA GLY A 502 -2.25 1.21 -4.43
C GLY A 502 -1.92 -0.11 -5.13
N THR A 503 -1.33 -1.09 -4.46
CA THR A 503 -1.13 -2.41 -5.07
C THR A 503 -2.43 -3.19 -5.23
N VAL A 504 -2.57 -3.93 -6.31
CA VAL A 504 -3.75 -4.73 -6.65
C VAL A 504 -3.29 -6.09 -7.15
N VAL A 505 -3.96 -7.16 -6.73
CA VAL A 505 -3.70 -8.50 -7.28
C VAL A 505 -4.55 -8.70 -8.52
N SER A 506 -3.91 -8.94 -9.65
CA SER A 506 -4.57 -9.21 -10.94
C SER A 506 -3.84 -10.32 -11.68
N GLU A 507 -4.58 -11.29 -12.22
CA GLU A 507 -4.09 -12.36 -13.10
C GLU A 507 -2.89 -13.15 -12.55
N GLY A 508 -2.83 -13.30 -11.23
CA GLY A 508 -1.79 -14.08 -10.54
C GLY A 508 -0.49 -13.31 -10.28
N VAL A 509 -0.48 -11.99 -10.45
CA VAL A 509 0.63 -11.09 -10.11
C VAL A 509 0.14 -9.88 -9.33
N VAL A 510 1.07 -9.12 -8.75
CA VAL A 510 0.80 -7.83 -8.12
C VAL A 510 1.07 -6.72 -9.14
N VAL A 511 0.12 -5.79 -9.28
CA VAL A 511 0.25 -4.60 -10.12
C VAL A 511 0.02 -3.35 -9.28
N TYR A 512 0.48 -2.19 -9.74
CA TYR A 512 0.25 -0.91 -9.06
C TYR A 512 -0.86 -0.09 -9.74
N GLY A 513 -1.78 0.47 -8.97
CA GLY A 513 -2.92 1.22 -9.47
C GLY A 513 -3.97 0.32 -10.15
N THR A 514 -5.21 0.81 -10.28
CA THR A 514 -6.29 0.05 -10.92
C THR A 514 -6.41 0.32 -12.43
N GLY A 515 -5.73 1.35 -12.93
CA GLY A 515 -5.79 1.82 -14.32
C GLY A 515 -7.09 2.51 -14.73
N TYR A 516 -8.09 2.56 -13.84
CA TYR A 516 -9.32 3.30 -14.12
C TYR A 516 -9.07 4.80 -13.98
N THR A 517 -9.61 5.56 -14.93
CA THR A 517 -9.60 7.02 -14.87
C THR A 517 -10.67 7.50 -13.89
N CYS A 518 -10.41 8.65 -13.27
CA CYS A 518 -11.37 9.32 -12.40
C CYS A 518 -11.48 10.79 -12.81
N THR A 519 -12.53 11.48 -12.37
CA THR A 519 -12.63 12.93 -12.52
C THR A 519 -12.15 13.59 -11.24
N PRO A 520 -11.05 14.38 -11.28
CA PRO A 520 -10.55 15.07 -10.10
C PRO A 520 -11.53 16.15 -9.63
N TRP A 521 -11.41 16.57 -8.38
CA TRP A 521 -12.07 17.79 -7.91
C TRP A 521 -11.22 19.01 -8.24
N ILE A 522 -11.84 20.05 -8.82
CA ILE A 522 -11.17 21.31 -9.19
C ILE A 522 -12.01 22.49 -8.66
N GLY A 523 -11.91 22.77 -7.37
CA GLY A 523 -12.54 23.90 -6.69
C GLY A 523 -11.51 24.95 -6.26
N ALA A 524 -11.61 25.51 -5.05
CA ALA A 524 -10.51 26.32 -4.50
C ALA A 524 -9.22 25.50 -4.41
N TYR A 525 -9.36 24.18 -4.24
CA TYR A 525 -8.28 23.19 -4.24
C TYR A 525 -8.41 22.21 -5.41
N TRP A 526 -7.31 21.53 -5.72
CA TRP A 526 -7.30 20.37 -6.61
C TRP A 526 -7.11 19.10 -5.78
N TYR A 527 -8.01 18.13 -5.94
CA TYR A 527 -7.86 16.78 -5.41
C TYR A 527 -7.79 15.81 -6.59
N GLY A 528 -6.60 15.28 -6.83
CA GLY A 528 -6.28 14.43 -7.97
C GLY A 528 -6.78 13.00 -7.83
N CYS A 529 -6.68 12.25 -8.93
CA CYS A 529 -6.97 10.83 -8.94
C CYS A 529 -5.76 10.01 -8.47
N PRO A 530 -5.96 8.80 -7.91
CA PRO A 530 -4.87 7.86 -7.72
C PRO A 530 -4.18 7.56 -9.06
N ALA A 531 -2.87 7.74 -9.12
CA ALA A 531 -2.10 7.51 -10.34
C ALA A 531 -1.79 6.01 -10.52
N THR A 532 -1.80 5.54 -11.78
CA THR A 532 -1.34 4.18 -12.15
C THR A 532 0.00 4.20 -12.89
N TYR A 533 0.26 5.26 -13.66
CA TYR A 533 1.42 5.43 -14.53
C TYR A 533 2.07 6.79 -14.29
N GLY A 534 3.31 6.91 -14.74
CA GLY A 534 4.11 8.14 -14.76
C GLY A 534 4.75 8.47 -13.41
N MET A 535 4.83 7.49 -12.52
CA MET A 535 5.58 7.56 -11.27
C MET A 535 6.76 6.60 -11.27
N GLY A 536 7.05 5.91 -12.38
CA GLY A 536 8.12 4.92 -12.42
C GLY A 536 8.00 3.83 -11.37
N VAL A 537 6.80 3.30 -11.17
CA VAL A 537 6.60 2.25 -10.17
C VAL A 537 7.28 0.97 -10.61
N TYR A 538 8.15 0.46 -9.76
CA TYR A 538 8.89 -0.77 -9.97
C TYR A 538 8.53 -1.81 -8.92
N PHE A 539 8.62 -3.08 -9.34
CA PHE A 539 8.48 -4.23 -8.44
C PHE A 539 9.83 -4.93 -8.36
N GLY A 540 10.42 -4.91 -7.18
CA GLY A 540 11.68 -5.56 -6.89
C GLY A 540 11.44 -6.95 -6.32
N TRP A 541 12.32 -7.88 -6.66
CA TRP A 541 12.48 -9.13 -5.92
C TRP A 541 13.94 -9.56 -5.96
N ASN A 542 14.50 -9.92 -4.81
CA ASN A 542 15.77 -10.64 -4.77
C ASN A 542 15.77 -11.67 -3.63
N ALA A 543 16.71 -12.62 -3.69
CA ALA A 543 16.80 -13.72 -2.71
C ALA A 543 17.11 -13.29 -1.26
N TRP A 544 17.56 -12.05 -1.04
CA TRP A 544 17.97 -11.55 0.27
C TRP A 544 16.88 -10.73 0.98
N VAL A 545 16.14 -9.91 0.22
CA VAL A 545 15.16 -8.95 0.73
C VAL A 545 13.72 -9.41 0.46
N GLY A 546 13.54 -10.32 -0.50
CA GLY A 546 12.24 -10.77 -0.98
C GLY A 546 11.58 -9.72 -1.88
N TRP A 547 10.25 -9.79 -1.98
CA TRP A 547 9.46 -8.86 -2.78
C TRP A 547 9.33 -7.47 -2.16
N THR A 548 9.52 -6.44 -2.98
CA THR A 548 9.29 -5.04 -2.64
C THR A 548 8.67 -4.30 -3.81
N PHE A 549 8.12 -3.12 -3.56
CA PHE A 549 7.79 -2.17 -4.62
C PHE A 549 8.19 -0.77 -4.16
N GLY A 550 8.45 0.08 -5.13
CA GLY A 550 8.82 1.46 -4.89
C GLY A 550 8.40 2.32 -6.07
N TRP A 551 8.60 3.61 -5.89
CA TRP A 551 8.36 4.58 -6.94
C TRP A 551 9.72 5.14 -7.35
N GLY A 552 9.97 5.25 -8.65
CA GLY A 552 10.95 6.18 -9.20
C GLY A 552 12.14 5.48 -9.80
N TRP A 553 12.35 5.70 -11.09
CA TRP A 553 13.56 5.28 -11.77
C TRP A 553 14.63 6.35 -11.55
N GLY A 554 15.59 6.09 -10.67
CA GLY A 554 16.81 6.88 -10.57
C GLY A 554 17.79 6.52 -11.69
N TRP A 555 18.54 7.50 -12.20
CA TRP A 555 19.59 7.30 -13.21
C TRP A 555 20.78 6.45 -12.71
N TYR A 556 20.82 6.09 -11.42
CA TYR A 556 21.90 5.31 -10.81
C TYR A 556 21.53 4.39 -9.63
N ASP A 557 20.27 4.30 -9.20
CA ASP A 557 19.92 3.44 -8.05
C ASP A 557 18.53 2.84 -8.20
N GLY A 558 18.45 1.86 -9.09
CA GLY A 558 17.37 0.88 -9.09
C GLY A 558 17.57 -0.17 -8.00
N TRP A 559 17.97 0.20 -6.78
CA TRP A 559 17.86 -0.65 -5.59
C TRP A 559 18.26 0.14 -4.32
N TYR A 560 17.41 0.09 -3.28
CA TYR A 560 17.56 0.64 -1.91
C TYR A 560 17.08 2.09 -1.62
N GLY A 561 16.09 2.16 -0.71
CA GLY A 561 15.81 3.34 0.12
C GLY A 561 14.50 4.07 -0.22
N PRO A 562 13.88 4.78 0.75
CA PRO A 562 12.62 5.48 0.55
C PRO A 562 12.90 6.73 -0.29
N TYR A 563 12.93 6.55 -1.60
CA TYR A 563 13.22 7.64 -2.53
C TYR A 563 12.10 7.72 -3.53
N ASP A 564 11.35 8.82 -3.41
CA ASP A 564 10.34 9.24 -4.35
C ASP A 564 10.93 9.39 -5.76
N PRO A 565 10.16 9.09 -6.82
CA PRO A 565 10.44 9.56 -8.15
C PRO A 565 10.58 11.06 -8.07
N TRP A 566 11.62 11.58 -8.69
CA TRP A 566 11.84 13.00 -8.77
C TRP A 566 10.74 13.74 -9.57
N TRP A 567 9.81 13.02 -10.22
CA TRP A 567 8.58 13.56 -10.83
C TRP A 567 7.29 13.13 -10.11
N SER A 568 7.37 12.40 -9.00
CA SER A 568 6.18 11.85 -8.32
C SER A 568 5.67 12.71 -7.20
N LEU A 569 4.35 12.78 -7.20
CA LEU A 569 3.51 13.78 -6.54
C LEU A 569 3.20 13.40 -5.08
N TYR A 570 3.92 12.45 -4.49
CA TYR A 570 3.56 11.79 -3.24
C TYR A 570 4.66 11.84 -2.17
N THR A 571 5.36 12.97 -2.06
CA THR A 571 6.29 13.24 -0.95
C THR A 571 5.60 13.41 0.42
N HIS A 572 4.26 13.37 0.47
CA HIS A 572 3.45 13.59 1.67
C HIS A 572 2.20 12.69 1.77
N LEU A 573 2.35 11.37 1.59
CA LEU A 573 1.40 10.41 2.16
C LEU A 573 1.80 10.00 3.57
#